data_AF-K2T023-F1
#
_entry.id   AF-K2T023-F1
#
_cell.length_a   1.000
_cell.length_b   1.000
_cell.length_c   1.000
_cell.angle_alpha   90.00
_cell.angle_beta   90.00
_cell.angle_gamma   90.00
#
_symmetry.space_group_name_H-M   'P 1'
#
loop_
_entity.id
_entity.type
_entity.pdbx_description
1 polymer ?
#
loop_
_entity_poly.entity_id
_entity_poly.type
_entity_poly.pdbx_seq_one_letter_code
_entity_poly.pdbx_strand_id
1 'polypeptide(L)'
;MASTMSASLLSHSQQSSSSYGTLDTSAQSAMMSAPKTVTEATLSGVNRDVDAGSDCPDDVQAVFERRIRLKVDFRLCTIAGILCSLNLLDSGVISSASVTSMLSDLELDKGNRYSVAIFIFTVTSIAFQLPSTIAVRTFGPRRWFSFITVCFGLITLCTGFIQTWKQMIALRVLLGASMSGIYPGLGYLISTWYTREEQQLRFAFLQSGQVIILATGSIVNFGLNHLNGRAGIEGWRWMFIVQGAITCLIGIITYWWIVDFPENSHHSFKFLSKDESAIAASRIHRDRADVQADPFAIKKVLVHAQDPKIYGLCCLFFLQNIVSTALSYFLPTILQSGMGFSSNTAILLSAPPYYYAVLPALLSSLFGDKYRIRGPIITFNCICVIVGFCMLGFVRQVAVRYVGAYLVTGAQWKRVFTAAMCTAFNGAGGIAGSYIVRSNEAPKYHTAVWVSIGSHMLMIGIVAVFSVYFVLANRAQKRGVKVLERTDGFRFTI
;
A
#
# COMPACT_ATOMS: atom_id res chain seq x y z
N MET A 1 47.12 -18.34 -24.62
CA MET A 1 48.27 -17.49 -24.24
C MET A 1 47.74 -16.41 -23.32
N ALA A 2 47.69 -16.59 -21.99
CA ALA A 2 48.75 -16.81 -21.02
C ALA A 2 49.68 -15.58 -20.84
N SER A 3 49.72 -15.10 -19.59
CA SER A 3 50.77 -14.27 -18.96
C SER A 3 50.76 -12.77 -19.34
N THR A 4 51.18 -11.82 -18.51
CA THR A 4 51.91 -11.87 -17.23
C THR A 4 51.83 -10.52 -16.50
N MET A 5 51.82 -10.58 -15.18
CA MET A 5 52.49 -9.74 -14.17
C MET A 5 53.08 -8.37 -14.55
N SER A 6 52.88 -7.39 -13.66
CA SER A 6 53.90 -6.38 -13.34
C SER A 6 53.90 -6.11 -11.84
N ALA A 7 55.09 -6.27 -11.26
CA ALA A 7 55.43 -5.96 -9.89
C ALA A 7 56.52 -4.87 -9.88
N SER A 8 56.51 -4.09 -8.80
CA SER A 8 57.59 -3.24 -8.28
C SER A 8 57.92 -1.95 -9.04
N LEU A 9 57.89 -0.81 -8.34
CA LEU A 9 59.11 -0.21 -7.80
C LEU A 9 58.80 0.98 -6.87
N LEU A 10 59.42 0.92 -5.71
CA LEU A 10 59.60 1.99 -4.72
C LEU A 10 60.55 3.06 -5.25
N SER A 11 60.37 4.31 -4.79
CA SER A 11 61.40 5.19 -4.19
C SER A 11 61.32 6.66 -4.62
N HIS A 12 61.67 7.53 -3.66
CA HIS A 12 61.97 8.96 -3.74
C HIS A 12 60.81 9.97 -3.85
N SER A 13 60.55 10.67 -2.73
CA SER A 13 61.10 12.02 -2.57
C SER A 13 60.93 12.52 -1.14
N GLN A 14 62.04 13.02 -0.61
CA GLN A 14 62.23 13.64 0.69
C GLN A 14 62.10 15.17 0.54
N GLN A 15 61.79 15.83 1.67
CA GLN A 15 62.15 17.22 2.03
C GLN A 15 61.44 18.41 1.37
N SER A 16 60.65 19.11 2.21
CA SER A 16 60.89 20.54 2.47
C SER A 16 60.35 20.90 3.87
N SER A 17 61.19 21.57 4.64
CA SER A 17 61.10 21.91 6.06
C SER A 17 60.74 23.38 6.31
N SER A 18 60.32 23.68 7.56
CA SER A 18 60.25 25.00 8.24
C SER A 18 58.97 25.82 7.93
N SER A 19 58.20 26.37 8.89
CA SER A 19 58.59 26.90 10.21
C SER A 19 57.40 27.19 11.15
N TYR A 20 57.68 27.11 12.45
CA TYR A 20 57.03 27.71 13.65
C TYR A 20 55.61 27.31 14.13
N GLY A 21 55.56 26.91 15.41
CA GLY A 21 54.40 27.18 16.29
C GLY A 21 54.00 26.04 17.23
N THR A 22 54.68 25.91 18.37
CA THR A 22 54.31 25.08 19.54
C THR A 22 52.88 25.33 20.05
N LEU A 23 52.15 24.28 20.43
CA LEU A 23 51.33 24.19 21.66
C LEU A 23 50.76 22.76 21.88
N ASP A 24 51.07 22.25 23.07
CA ASP A 24 50.37 21.27 23.92
C ASP A 24 50.13 19.81 23.49
N THR A 25 51.07 18.98 23.97
CA THR A 25 50.92 17.57 24.36
C THR A 25 49.77 17.35 25.35
N SER A 26 48.56 17.11 24.86
CA SER A 26 47.48 16.46 25.63
C SER A 26 46.55 15.57 24.77
N ALA A 27 46.84 15.39 23.48
CA ALA A 27 45.91 14.78 22.52
C ALA A 27 46.29 13.36 22.03
N GLN A 28 47.29 12.69 22.62
CA GLN A 28 47.78 11.39 22.12
C GLN A 28 47.44 10.15 22.98
N SER A 29 46.56 10.27 23.98
CA SER A 29 46.07 9.11 24.75
C SER A 29 44.61 8.71 24.45
N ALA A 30 43.94 9.33 23.48
CA ALA A 30 42.48 9.20 23.28
C ALA A 30 42.07 8.54 21.95
N MET A 31 42.83 7.55 21.46
CA MET A 31 42.42 6.77 20.29
C MET A 31 42.84 5.30 20.40
N MET A 32 42.24 4.58 21.37
CA MET A 32 42.01 3.12 21.31
C MET A 32 41.17 2.70 22.52
N SER A 33 39.85 2.88 22.45
CA SER A 33 38.94 2.06 23.26
C SER A 33 37.63 1.80 22.50
N ALA A 34 37.30 0.52 22.38
CA ALA A 34 36.12 -0.02 21.70
C ALA A 34 34.81 0.44 22.36
N PRO A 35 33.66 0.42 21.64
CA PRO A 35 32.39 0.84 22.22
C PRO A 35 31.98 -0.15 23.32
N LYS A 36 31.97 0.33 24.57
CA LYS A 36 31.50 -0.44 25.72
C LYS A 36 30.02 -0.76 25.54
N THR A 37 29.73 -2.04 25.44
CA THR A 37 28.43 -2.66 25.61
C THR A 37 27.77 -2.10 26.87
N VAL A 38 26.65 -1.39 26.73
CA VAL A 38 25.83 -0.94 27.86
C VAL A 38 25.17 -2.19 28.44
N THR A 39 25.73 -2.66 29.55
CA THR A 39 25.32 -3.86 30.28
C THR A 39 23.91 -3.67 30.85
N GLU A 40 23.09 -4.74 30.83
CA GLU A 40 21.72 -4.82 31.36
C GLU A 40 21.56 -4.41 32.84
N ALA A 41 22.66 -4.19 33.57
CA ALA A 41 22.66 -3.79 34.97
C ALA A 41 22.28 -2.31 35.21
N THR A 42 22.38 -1.42 34.22
CA THR A 42 21.91 -0.02 34.36
C THR A 42 20.39 0.10 34.15
N LEU A 43 19.72 -0.96 33.69
CA LEU A 43 18.30 -0.98 33.34
C LEU A 43 17.37 -1.43 34.49
N SER A 44 17.90 -1.96 35.59
CA SER A 44 17.09 -2.40 36.74
C SER A 44 16.95 -1.36 37.85
N GLY A 45 17.78 -0.31 37.85
CA GLY A 45 17.83 0.71 38.90
C GLY A 45 16.88 1.90 38.73
N VAL A 46 16.24 2.07 37.58
CA VAL A 46 15.37 3.24 37.27
C VAL A 46 13.87 2.93 37.49
N ASN A 47 13.55 1.79 38.13
CA ASN A 47 12.16 1.34 38.30
C ASN A 47 11.52 1.74 39.63
N ARG A 48 12.15 2.63 40.39
CA ARG A 48 11.56 3.25 41.58
C ARG A 48 11.93 4.73 41.57
N ASP A 49 10.92 5.56 41.73
CA ASP A 49 10.98 7.02 41.88
C ASP A 49 11.04 7.80 40.56
N VAL A 50 9.93 7.74 39.80
CA VAL A 50 9.57 8.82 38.87
C VAL A 50 8.57 9.72 39.60
N ASP A 51 9.10 10.63 40.41
CA ASP A 51 8.36 11.80 40.84
C ASP A 51 8.15 12.74 39.66
N ALA A 52 6.92 13.21 39.50
CA ALA A 52 6.52 14.18 38.51
C ALA A 52 7.19 15.54 38.81
N GLY A 53 8.31 15.85 38.16
CA GLY A 53 8.90 17.19 38.28
C GLY A 53 10.35 17.39 37.82
N SER A 54 11.08 16.37 37.35
CA SER A 54 12.44 16.57 36.85
C SER A 54 12.49 16.47 35.33
N ASP A 55 13.01 17.51 34.69
CA ASP A 55 13.38 17.53 33.28
C ASP A 55 14.30 16.34 32.98
N CYS A 56 13.72 15.28 32.41
CA CYS A 56 14.50 14.22 31.78
C CYS A 56 15.26 14.86 30.61
N PRO A 57 16.57 14.58 30.44
CA PRO A 57 17.30 15.06 29.28
C PRO A 57 16.57 14.62 28.00
N ASP A 58 16.32 15.56 27.08
CA ASP A 58 15.56 15.33 25.83
C ASP A 58 16.06 14.08 25.07
N ASP A 59 17.36 13.78 25.16
CA ASP A 59 18.00 12.61 24.57
C ASP A 59 17.50 11.27 25.14
N VAL A 60 17.24 11.19 26.45
CA VAL A 60 16.75 9.97 27.11
C VAL A 60 15.29 9.71 26.75
N GLN A 61 14.48 10.77 26.69
CA GLN A 61 13.09 10.70 26.24
C GLN A 61 13.00 10.28 24.77
N ALA A 62 13.88 10.81 23.90
CA ALA A 62 13.94 10.45 22.48
C ALA A 62 14.29 8.96 22.26
N VAL A 63 15.22 8.41 23.04
CA VAL A 63 15.61 6.99 22.99
C VAL A 63 14.44 6.10 23.44
N PHE A 64 13.75 6.47 24.52
CA PHE A 64 12.61 5.72 25.03
C PHE A 64 11.44 5.73 24.03
N GLU A 65 11.10 6.90 23.49
CA GLU A 65 10.10 7.02 22.44
C GLU A 65 10.45 6.18 21.20
N ARG A 66 11.73 6.13 20.79
CA ARG A 66 12.17 5.28 19.66
C ARG A 66 11.94 3.80 19.94
N ARG A 67 12.18 3.33 21.16
CA ARG A 67 11.95 1.94 21.54
C ARG A 67 10.46 1.59 21.53
N ILE A 68 9.61 2.49 22.04
CA ILE A 68 8.15 2.34 21.98
C ILE A 68 7.69 2.31 20.52
N ARG A 69 8.17 3.24 19.68
CA ARG A 69 7.86 3.27 18.24
C ARG A 69 8.17 1.96 17.55
N LEU A 70 9.35 1.36 17.79
CA LEU A 70 9.72 0.10 17.16
C LEU A 70 8.83 -1.08 17.61
N LYS A 71 8.41 -1.11 18.89
CA LYS A 71 7.43 -2.10 19.37
C LYS A 71 6.08 -1.94 18.66
N VAL A 72 5.61 -0.70 18.52
CA VAL A 72 4.36 -0.37 17.81
C VAL A 72 4.48 -0.71 16.33
N ASP A 73 5.56 -0.29 15.67
CA ASP A 73 5.85 -0.58 14.27
C ASP A 73 5.82 -2.09 14.02
N PHE A 74 6.52 -2.89 14.84
CA PHE A 74 6.55 -4.34 14.66
C PHE A 74 5.16 -4.98 14.79
N ARG A 75 4.33 -4.55 15.73
CA ARG A 75 3.03 -5.21 15.97
C ARG A 75 1.91 -4.66 15.09
N LEU A 76 1.82 -3.34 14.96
CA LEU A 76 0.77 -2.66 14.21
C LEU A 76 1.00 -2.75 12.70
N CYS A 77 2.24 -2.54 12.23
CA CYS A 77 2.49 -2.61 10.78
C CYS A 77 2.44 -4.05 10.26
N THR A 78 2.85 -5.05 11.04
CA THR A 78 2.74 -6.45 10.59
C THR A 78 1.28 -6.86 10.41
N ILE A 79 0.43 -6.61 11.40
CA ILE A 79 -0.98 -6.99 11.31
C ILE A 79 -1.75 -6.15 10.30
N ALA A 80 -1.50 -4.83 10.26
CA ALA A 80 -2.11 -3.97 9.24
C ALA A 80 -1.68 -4.41 7.84
N GLY A 81 -0.44 -4.85 7.66
CA GLY A 81 0.08 -5.34 6.39
C GLY A 81 -0.65 -6.60 5.96
N ILE A 82 -0.77 -7.58 6.87
CA ILE A 82 -1.49 -8.82 6.63
C ILE A 82 -2.96 -8.54 6.29
N LEU A 83 -3.65 -7.73 7.09
CA LEU A 83 -5.07 -7.40 6.88
C LEU A 83 -5.31 -6.66 5.55
N CYS A 84 -4.46 -5.69 5.21
CA CYS A 84 -4.50 -5.06 3.89
C CYS A 84 -4.27 -6.09 2.79
N SER A 85 -3.29 -6.99 2.95
CA SER A 85 -2.98 -8.03 1.96
C SER A 85 -4.17 -8.95 1.67
N LEU A 86 -4.92 -9.33 2.72
CA LEU A 86 -6.16 -10.10 2.59
C LEU A 86 -7.20 -9.38 1.71
N ASN A 87 -7.17 -8.04 1.66
CA ASN A 87 -8.01 -7.25 0.76
C ASN A 87 -7.73 -7.45 -0.73
N LEU A 88 -6.50 -7.80 -1.09
CA LEU A 88 -6.16 -8.10 -2.49
C LEU A 88 -6.31 -9.59 -2.78
N LEU A 89 -6.38 -10.42 -1.75
CA LEU A 89 -6.51 -11.87 -1.86
C LEU A 89 -7.75 -12.26 -2.66
N ASP A 90 -8.93 -11.70 -2.37
CA ASP A 90 -10.16 -12.00 -3.14
C ASP A 90 -9.96 -11.76 -4.63
N SER A 91 -9.42 -10.58 -4.98
CA SER A 91 -9.13 -10.23 -6.37
C SER A 91 -8.15 -11.21 -7.01
N GLY A 92 -7.12 -11.65 -6.28
CA GLY A 92 -6.15 -12.64 -6.76
C GLY A 92 -6.75 -14.02 -6.97
N VAL A 93 -7.63 -14.49 -6.07
CA VAL A 93 -8.29 -15.80 -6.15
C VAL A 93 -9.30 -15.82 -7.29
N ILE A 94 -10.20 -14.85 -7.39
CA ILE A 94 -11.18 -14.81 -8.50
C ILE A 94 -10.51 -14.57 -9.86
N SER A 95 -9.41 -13.81 -9.90
CA SER A 95 -8.59 -13.60 -11.10
C SER A 95 -7.89 -14.88 -11.53
N SER A 96 -7.34 -15.66 -10.59
CA SER A 96 -6.75 -16.98 -10.88
C SER A 96 -7.81 -18.00 -11.29
N ALA A 97 -8.98 -17.96 -10.67
CA ALA A 97 -10.08 -18.87 -10.97
C ALA A 97 -10.73 -18.57 -12.33
N SER A 98 -10.68 -17.33 -12.83
CA SER A 98 -11.29 -16.95 -14.12
C SER A 98 -10.69 -17.65 -15.33
N VAL A 99 -9.47 -18.18 -15.22
CA VAL A 99 -8.82 -18.97 -16.28
C VAL A 99 -9.04 -20.48 -16.15
N THR A 100 -9.89 -20.92 -15.23
CA THR A 100 -10.22 -22.33 -15.00
C THR A 100 -11.68 -22.61 -15.40
N SER A 101 -12.25 -23.76 -14.98
CA SER A 101 -13.65 -24.12 -15.20
C SER A 101 -14.66 -23.19 -14.52
N MET A 102 -14.25 -22.29 -13.62
CA MET A 102 -15.15 -21.41 -12.87
C MET A 102 -16.13 -20.62 -13.76
N LEU A 103 -15.66 -20.10 -14.91
CA LEU A 103 -16.52 -19.30 -15.80
C LEU A 103 -17.64 -20.14 -16.41
N SER A 104 -17.36 -21.38 -16.81
CA SER A 104 -18.36 -22.31 -17.35
C SER A 104 -19.26 -22.89 -16.25
N ASP A 105 -18.68 -23.28 -15.11
CA ASP A 105 -19.41 -23.94 -14.01
C ASP A 105 -20.49 -23.03 -13.40
N LEU A 106 -20.22 -21.73 -13.35
CA LEU A 106 -21.13 -20.72 -12.80
C LEU A 106 -21.86 -19.93 -13.89
N GLU A 107 -21.69 -20.28 -15.15
CA GLU A 107 -22.21 -19.53 -16.31
C GLU A 107 -21.88 -18.03 -16.27
N LEU A 108 -20.66 -17.68 -15.85
CA LEU A 108 -20.18 -16.30 -15.78
C LEU A 108 -19.66 -15.80 -17.14
N ASP A 109 -19.42 -16.72 -18.08
CA ASP A 109 -19.10 -16.48 -19.48
C ASP A 109 -20.26 -15.85 -20.28
N LYS A 110 -21.50 -16.08 -19.84
CA LYS A 110 -22.71 -15.52 -20.48
C LYS A 110 -22.81 -14.00 -20.22
N GLY A 111 -22.38 -13.21 -21.20
CA GLY A 111 -22.48 -11.75 -21.19
C GLY A 111 -21.49 -11.10 -20.21
N ASN A 112 -21.98 -10.12 -19.43
CA ASN A 112 -21.15 -9.35 -18.49
C ASN A 112 -21.21 -9.87 -17.04
N ARG A 113 -21.63 -11.12 -16.81
CA ARG A 113 -21.86 -11.66 -15.45
C ARG A 113 -20.60 -11.63 -14.57
N TYR A 114 -19.43 -11.94 -15.13
CA TYR A 114 -18.16 -11.82 -14.40
C TYR A 114 -17.87 -10.37 -13.96
N SER A 115 -17.99 -9.40 -14.88
CA SER A 115 -17.84 -7.96 -14.57
C SER A 115 -18.86 -7.48 -13.55
N VAL A 116 -20.11 -7.95 -13.62
CA VAL A 116 -21.17 -7.64 -12.65
C VAL A 116 -20.81 -8.13 -11.25
N ALA A 117 -20.19 -9.32 -11.12
CA ALA A 117 -19.74 -9.83 -9.82
C ALA A 117 -18.68 -8.92 -9.17
N ILE A 118 -17.70 -8.45 -9.96
CA ILE A 118 -16.68 -7.50 -9.50
C ILE A 118 -17.33 -6.16 -9.13
N PHE A 119 -18.19 -5.65 -9.99
CA PHE A 119 -18.92 -4.40 -9.79
C PHE A 119 -19.71 -4.37 -8.48
N ILE A 120 -20.51 -5.42 -8.21
CA ILE A 120 -21.36 -5.49 -7.01
C ILE A 120 -20.52 -5.53 -5.73
N PHE A 121 -19.39 -6.24 -5.76
CA PHE A 121 -18.43 -6.22 -4.66
C PHE A 121 -17.91 -4.79 -4.40
N THR A 122 -17.50 -4.08 -5.46
CA THR A 122 -16.99 -2.70 -5.32
C THR A 122 -18.07 -1.74 -4.80
N VAL A 123 -19.29 -1.78 -5.35
CA VAL A 123 -20.41 -0.92 -4.89
C VAL A 123 -20.73 -1.17 -3.42
N THR A 124 -20.82 -2.43 -3.02
CA THR A 124 -21.14 -2.78 -1.62
C THR A 124 -20.00 -2.36 -0.69
N SER A 125 -18.75 -2.53 -1.11
CA SER A 125 -17.58 -2.10 -0.34
C SER A 125 -17.58 -0.59 -0.10
N ILE A 126 -17.95 0.22 -1.10
CA ILE A 126 -18.06 1.68 -0.96
C ILE A 126 -19.21 2.05 -0.01
N ALA A 127 -20.38 1.44 -0.18
CA ALA A 127 -21.55 1.73 0.63
C ALA A 127 -21.32 1.45 2.13
N PHE A 128 -20.64 0.35 2.45
CA PHE A 128 -20.34 -0.05 3.83
C PHE A 128 -19.05 0.57 4.39
N GLN A 129 -18.30 1.34 3.59
CA GLN A 129 -17.02 1.92 4.00
C GLN A 129 -17.16 2.87 5.20
N LEU A 130 -18.10 3.82 5.12
CA LEU A 130 -18.37 4.77 6.18
C LEU A 130 -18.93 4.09 7.44
N PRO A 131 -20.00 3.26 7.35
CA PRO A 131 -20.49 2.50 8.51
C PRO A 131 -19.41 1.66 9.20
N SER A 132 -18.61 0.93 8.43
CA SER A 132 -17.58 0.06 8.98
C SER A 132 -16.44 0.84 9.64
N THR A 133 -16.09 2.03 9.12
CA THR A 133 -15.11 2.93 9.76
C THR A 133 -15.62 3.48 11.09
N ILE A 134 -16.91 3.83 11.17
CA ILE A 134 -17.55 4.26 12.42
C ILE A 134 -17.56 3.10 13.43
N ALA A 135 -17.88 1.89 12.99
CA ALA A 135 -17.89 0.70 13.82
C ALA A 135 -16.52 0.39 14.46
N VAL A 136 -15.41 0.63 13.75
CA VAL A 136 -14.04 0.53 14.34
C VAL A 136 -13.88 1.42 15.56
N ARG A 137 -14.42 2.65 15.51
CA ARG A 137 -14.34 3.61 16.61
C ARG A 137 -15.24 3.23 17.78
N THR A 138 -16.41 2.66 17.50
CA THR A 138 -17.40 2.31 18.54
C THR A 138 -17.09 0.98 19.24
N PHE A 139 -16.72 -0.07 18.50
CA PHE A 139 -16.49 -1.41 19.04
C PHE A 139 -15.03 -1.68 19.40
N GLY A 140 -14.13 -0.78 18.99
CA GLY A 140 -12.69 -0.91 19.12
C GLY A 140 -12.06 -1.69 17.96
N PRO A 141 -10.80 -1.37 17.60
CA PRO A 141 -10.11 -1.98 16.46
C PRO A 141 -9.97 -3.49 16.63
N ARG A 142 -9.71 -3.92 17.87
CA ARG A 142 -9.40 -5.32 18.18
C ARG A 142 -10.54 -6.29 17.87
N ARG A 143 -11.73 -5.98 18.37
CA ARG A 143 -12.93 -6.80 18.15
C ARG A 143 -13.40 -6.69 16.71
N TRP A 144 -13.44 -5.46 16.18
CA TRP A 144 -13.99 -5.23 14.85
C TRP A 144 -13.13 -5.84 13.75
N PHE A 145 -11.81 -5.60 13.73
CA PHE A 145 -10.93 -6.15 12.68
C PHE A 145 -10.88 -7.68 12.71
N SER A 146 -10.87 -8.29 13.89
CA SER A 146 -10.94 -9.76 13.98
C SER A 146 -12.26 -10.29 13.45
N PHE A 147 -13.39 -9.72 13.88
CA PHE A 147 -14.72 -10.11 13.43
C PHE A 147 -14.88 -10.03 11.90
N ILE A 148 -14.56 -8.87 11.31
CA ILE A 148 -14.72 -8.68 9.86
C ILE A 148 -13.78 -9.58 9.04
N THR A 149 -12.58 -9.87 9.56
CA THR A 149 -11.61 -10.75 8.87
C THR A 149 -12.07 -12.21 8.91
N VAL A 150 -12.62 -12.68 10.04
CA VAL A 150 -13.21 -14.02 10.14
C VAL A 150 -14.44 -14.12 9.24
N CYS A 151 -15.33 -13.12 9.23
CA CYS A 151 -16.46 -13.09 8.30
C CYS A 151 -16.02 -13.14 6.84
N PHE A 152 -15.00 -12.34 6.47
CA PHE A 152 -14.42 -12.34 5.12
C PHE A 152 -13.88 -13.73 4.74
N GLY A 153 -13.10 -14.36 5.63
CA GLY A 153 -12.57 -15.71 5.40
C GLY A 153 -13.67 -16.75 5.25
N LEU A 154 -14.72 -16.68 6.07
CA LEU A 154 -15.84 -17.61 6.04
C LEU A 154 -16.64 -17.47 4.74
N ILE A 155 -16.94 -16.24 4.31
CA ILE A 155 -17.65 -15.96 3.05
C ILE A 155 -16.82 -16.43 1.85
N THR A 156 -15.49 -16.21 1.88
CA THR A 156 -14.56 -16.70 0.85
C THR A 156 -14.56 -18.22 0.79
N LEU A 157 -14.54 -18.91 1.94
CA LEU A 157 -14.64 -20.36 2.02
C LEU A 157 -15.98 -20.87 1.46
N CYS A 158 -17.10 -20.22 1.81
CA CYS A 158 -18.43 -20.53 1.27
C CYS A 158 -18.50 -20.36 -0.25
N THR A 159 -17.69 -19.46 -0.83
CA THR A 159 -17.61 -19.25 -2.28
C THR A 159 -17.06 -20.50 -3.00
N GLY A 160 -16.32 -21.38 -2.33
CA GLY A 160 -15.91 -22.66 -2.91
C GLY A 160 -17.05 -23.68 -3.10
N PHE A 161 -18.21 -23.48 -2.48
CA PHE A 161 -19.32 -24.43 -2.48
C PHE A 161 -20.50 -24.01 -3.36
N ILE A 162 -20.42 -22.86 -4.02
CA ILE A 162 -21.50 -22.36 -4.86
C ILE A 162 -21.61 -23.13 -6.18
N GLN A 163 -22.82 -23.14 -6.71
CA GLN A 163 -23.17 -23.82 -7.96
C GLN A 163 -23.86 -22.90 -8.97
N THR A 164 -24.28 -21.70 -8.56
CA THR A 164 -25.02 -20.77 -9.43
C THR A 164 -24.45 -19.35 -9.38
N TRP A 165 -24.58 -18.63 -10.49
CA TRP A 165 -24.17 -17.21 -10.55
C TRP A 165 -24.92 -16.34 -9.54
N LYS A 166 -26.18 -16.65 -9.22
CA LYS A 166 -26.97 -15.90 -8.22
C LYS A 166 -26.35 -16.01 -6.83
N GLN A 167 -25.88 -17.19 -6.45
CA GLN A 167 -25.14 -17.40 -5.19
C GLN A 167 -23.82 -16.62 -5.18
N MET A 168 -23.11 -16.59 -6.32
CA MET A 168 -21.90 -15.77 -6.47
C MET A 168 -22.20 -14.29 -6.17
N ILE A 169 -23.28 -13.73 -6.72
CA ILE A 169 -23.67 -12.33 -6.45
C ILE A 169 -24.00 -12.11 -4.98
N ALA A 170 -24.78 -13.01 -4.36
CA ALA A 170 -25.11 -12.89 -2.94
C ALA A 170 -23.86 -12.88 -2.06
N LEU A 171 -22.90 -13.78 -2.31
CA LEU A 171 -21.64 -13.80 -1.58
C LEU A 171 -20.79 -12.55 -1.87
N ARG A 172 -20.81 -12.00 -3.10
CA ARG A 172 -20.10 -10.76 -3.45
C ARG A 172 -20.60 -9.55 -2.66
N VAL A 173 -21.91 -9.46 -2.41
CA VAL A 173 -22.49 -8.43 -1.53
C VAL A 173 -21.97 -8.59 -0.10
N LEU A 174 -22.07 -9.80 0.47
CA LEU A 174 -21.61 -10.07 1.83
C LEU A 174 -20.09 -9.84 1.99
N LEU A 175 -19.31 -10.22 0.98
CA LEU A 175 -17.86 -10.05 0.96
C LEU A 175 -17.50 -8.56 0.89
N GLY A 176 -18.21 -7.76 0.09
CA GLY A 176 -18.03 -6.31 0.05
C GLY A 176 -18.39 -5.62 1.37
N ALA A 177 -19.48 -6.03 2.01
CA ALA A 177 -19.90 -5.48 3.29
C ALA A 177 -18.87 -5.77 4.40
N SER A 178 -18.38 -7.01 4.49
CA SER A 178 -17.39 -7.42 5.50
C SER A 178 -16.03 -6.72 5.32
N MET A 179 -15.55 -6.57 4.08
CA MET A 179 -14.22 -6.05 3.79
C MET A 179 -14.10 -4.51 3.82
N SER A 180 -15.22 -3.80 3.63
CA SER A 180 -15.29 -2.34 3.46
C SER A 180 -14.48 -1.48 4.44
N GLY A 181 -14.36 -1.90 5.70
CA GLY A 181 -13.74 -1.11 6.77
C GLY A 181 -12.25 -1.31 6.99
N ILE A 182 -11.62 -2.32 6.34
CA ILE A 182 -10.22 -2.69 6.63
C ILE A 182 -9.28 -1.51 6.33
N TYR A 183 -9.28 -1.00 5.10
CA TYR A 183 -8.42 0.11 4.70
C TYR A 183 -8.66 1.43 5.45
N PRO A 184 -9.89 2.00 5.48
CA PRO A 184 -10.12 3.27 6.15
C PRO A 184 -9.99 3.15 7.67
N GLY A 185 -10.37 2.01 8.24
CA GLY A 185 -10.21 1.71 9.66
C GLY A 185 -8.74 1.61 10.06
N LEU A 186 -7.92 0.88 9.30
CA LEU A 186 -6.49 0.78 9.55
C LEU A 186 -5.80 2.12 9.35
N GLY A 187 -6.22 2.88 8.33
CA GLY A 187 -5.71 4.23 8.13
C GLY A 187 -6.02 5.16 9.30
N TYR A 188 -7.23 5.06 9.88
CA TYR A 188 -7.58 5.76 11.10
C TYR A 188 -6.73 5.30 12.30
N LEU A 189 -6.57 3.99 12.50
CA LEU A 189 -5.76 3.45 13.59
C LEU A 189 -4.30 3.90 13.50
N ILE A 190 -3.68 3.80 12.32
CA ILE A 190 -2.32 4.32 12.07
C ILE A 190 -2.25 5.82 12.36
N SER A 191 -3.29 6.59 12.00
CA SER A 191 -3.30 8.03 12.27
C SER A 191 -3.27 8.37 13.75
N THR A 192 -3.78 7.48 14.62
CA THR A 192 -3.76 7.66 16.09
C THR A 192 -2.42 7.30 16.72
N TRP A 193 -1.60 6.48 16.06
CA TRP A 193 -0.32 6.00 16.59
C TRP A 193 0.91 6.74 16.05
N TYR A 194 0.78 7.43 14.91
CA TYR A 194 1.91 8.05 14.21
C TYR A 194 1.67 9.51 13.85
N THR A 195 2.74 10.31 13.86
CA THR A 195 2.74 11.69 13.37
C THR A 195 2.62 11.73 11.83
N ARG A 196 2.27 12.89 11.28
CA ARG A 196 2.03 13.04 9.83
C ARG A 196 3.23 12.66 8.96
N GLU A 197 4.45 12.98 9.41
CA GLU A 197 5.69 12.65 8.70
C GLU A 197 5.97 11.15 8.72
N GLU A 198 5.59 10.49 9.81
CA GLU A 198 5.84 9.07 10.05
C GLU A 198 4.91 8.17 9.22
N GLN A 199 3.66 8.58 9.03
CA GLN A 199 2.61 7.76 8.40
C GLN A 199 2.98 7.31 6.97
N GLN A 200 3.55 8.20 6.16
CA GLN A 200 3.78 7.94 4.73
C GLN A 200 4.70 6.72 4.51
N LEU A 201 5.76 6.60 5.31
CA LEU A 201 6.72 5.50 5.20
C LEU A 201 6.05 4.15 5.56
N ARG A 202 5.26 4.12 6.64
CA ARG A 202 4.54 2.90 7.06
C ARG A 202 3.56 2.46 5.99
N PHE A 203 2.77 3.38 5.43
CA PHE A 203 1.87 3.05 4.31
C PHE A 203 2.62 2.47 3.11
N ALA A 204 3.81 2.99 2.77
CA ALA A 204 4.60 2.44 1.68
C ALA A 204 5.05 0.98 1.94
N PHE A 205 5.49 0.67 3.17
CA PHE A 205 5.82 -0.71 3.56
C PHE A 205 4.60 -1.64 3.54
N LEU A 206 3.45 -1.18 4.07
CA LEU A 206 2.19 -1.94 4.08
C LEU A 206 1.73 -2.30 2.67
N GLN A 207 1.76 -1.31 1.76
CA GLN A 207 1.36 -1.47 0.36
C GLN A 207 2.32 -2.41 -0.39
N SER A 208 3.63 -2.29 -0.13
CA SER A 208 4.64 -3.18 -0.72
C SER A 208 4.44 -4.63 -0.28
N GLY A 209 4.24 -4.86 1.02
CA GLY A 209 3.97 -6.19 1.57
C GLY A 209 2.71 -6.82 1.00
N GLN A 210 1.67 -6.02 0.79
CA GLN A 210 0.43 -6.45 0.18
C GLN A 210 0.59 -7.04 -1.22
N VAL A 211 1.39 -6.42 -2.08
CA VAL A 211 1.57 -6.98 -3.44
C VAL A 211 2.48 -8.19 -3.45
N ILE A 212 3.45 -8.27 -2.54
CA ILE A 212 4.24 -9.49 -2.34
C ILE A 212 3.32 -10.66 -1.94
N ILE A 213 2.38 -10.43 -1.02
CA ILE A 213 1.41 -11.45 -0.61
C ILE A 213 0.45 -11.81 -1.74
N LEU A 214 -0.03 -10.83 -2.53
CA LEU A 214 -0.85 -11.11 -3.72
C LEU A 214 -0.11 -11.99 -4.74
N ALA A 215 1.15 -11.66 -5.04
CA ALA A 215 1.98 -12.43 -5.96
C ALA A 215 2.20 -13.86 -5.45
N THR A 216 2.51 -14.00 -4.16
CA THR A 216 2.65 -15.30 -3.49
C THR A 216 1.34 -16.08 -3.51
N GLY A 217 0.20 -15.41 -3.32
CA GLY A 217 -1.14 -16.00 -3.40
C GLY A 217 -1.45 -16.58 -4.79
N SER A 218 -0.96 -15.96 -5.86
CA SER A 218 -1.08 -16.51 -7.22
C SER A 218 -0.28 -17.81 -7.39
N ILE A 219 0.91 -17.91 -6.79
CA ILE A 219 1.71 -19.15 -6.76
C ILE A 219 0.98 -20.25 -5.97
N VAL A 220 0.39 -19.89 -4.83
CA VAL A 220 -0.43 -20.83 -4.04
C VAL A 220 -1.62 -21.32 -4.88
N ASN A 221 -2.31 -20.42 -5.59
CA ASN A 221 -3.43 -20.80 -6.47
C ASN A 221 -2.98 -21.73 -7.60
N PHE A 222 -1.79 -21.55 -8.17
CA PHE A 222 -1.22 -22.50 -9.13
C PHE A 222 -1.07 -23.91 -8.55
N GLY A 223 -0.56 -24.02 -7.32
CA GLY A 223 -0.47 -25.29 -6.60
C GLY A 223 -1.84 -25.91 -6.31
N LEU A 224 -2.79 -25.10 -5.86
CA LEU A 224 -4.15 -25.55 -5.58
C LEU A 224 -4.91 -25.99 -6.84
N ASN A 225 -4.63 -25.38 -8.01
CA ASN A 225 -5.26 -25.81 -9.25
C ASN A 225 -4.82 -27.20 -9.71
N HIS A 226 -3.66 -27.70 -9.25
CA HIS A 226 -3.24 -29.09 -9.51
C HIS A 226 -4.06 -30.12 -8.73
N LEU A 227 -4.84 -29.69 -7.73
CA LEU A 227 -5.80 -30.53 -7.02
C LEU A 227 -7.11 -30.71 -7.79
N ASN A 228 -7.18 -30.25 -9.05
CA ASN A 228 -8.39 -30.41 -9.85
C ASN A 228 -8.83 -31.87 -9.94
N GLY A 229 -10.10 -32.15 -9.64
CA GLY A 229 -10.66 -33.50 -9.62
C GLY A 229 -10.34 -34.33 -8.36
N ARG A 230 -9.45 -33.85 -7.47
CA ARG A 230 -9.23 -34.51 -6.17
C ARG A 230 -10.47 -34.37 -5.31
N ALA A 231 -10.92 -35.49 -4.75
CA ALA A 231 -12.15 -35.60 -3.96
C ALA A 231 -13.43 -35.12 -4.69
N GLY A 232 -13.43 -35.12 -6.03
CA GLY A 232 -14.56 -34.64 -6.84
C GLY A 232 -14.77 -33.12 -6.79
N ILE A 233 -13.73 -32.36 -6.38
CA ILE A 233 -13.79 -30.91 -6.26
C ILE A 233 -12.92 -30.28 -7.37
N GLU A 234 -13.48 -29.29 -8.05
CA GLU A 234 -12.80 -28.51 -9.08
C GLU A 234 -11.65 -27.65 -8.50
N GLY A 235 -10.59 -27.45 -9.28
CA GLY A 235 -9.38 -26.75 -8.84
C GLY A 235 -9.63 -25.33 -8.32
N TRP A 236 -10.58 -24.59 -8.90
CA TRP A 236 -10.93 -23.24 -8.43
C TRP A 236 -11.63 -23.25 -7.06
N ARG A 237 -12.39 -24.28 -6.75
CA ARG A 237 -13.06 -24.41 -5.44
C ARG A 237 -12.04 -24.60 -4.34
N TRP A 238 -10.99 -25.39 -4.59
CA TRP A 238 -9.86 -25.52 -3.67
C TRP A 238 -9.16 -24.19 -3.37
N MET A 239 -9.04 -23.30 -4.36
CA MET A 239 -8.47 -21.96 -4.16
C MET A 239 -9.28 -21.17 -3.11
N PHE A 240 -10.60 -21.12 -3.26
CA PHE A 240 -11.48 -20.41 -2.32
C PHE A 240 -11.52 -21.06 -0.92
N ILE A 241 -11.60 -22.40 -0.85
CA ILE A 241 -11.67 -23.13 0.42
C ILE A 241 -10.40 -22.91 1.25
N VAL A 242 -9.23 -23.14 0.65
CA VAL A 242 -7.95 -23.07 1.37
C VAL A 242 -7.62 -21.63 1.76
N GLN A 243 -7.77 -20.69 0.83
CA GLN A 243 -7.50 -19.27 1.11
C GLN A 243 -8.49 -18.70 2.14
N GLY A 244 -9.77 -19.07 2.06
CA GLY A 244 -10.78 -18.71 3.06
C GLY A 244 -10.45 -19.26 4.44
N ALA A 245 -10.04 -20.54 4.53
CA ALA A 245 -9.64 -21.16 5.79
C ALA A 245 -8.41 -20.49 6.42
N ILE A 246 -7.36 -20.23 5.64
CA ILE A 246 -6.17 -19.50 6.10
C ILE A 246 -6.58 -18.11 6.60
N THR A 247 -7.48 -17.44 5.89
CA THR A 247 -7.97 -16.11 6.28
C THR A 247 -8.76 -16.13 7.58
N CYS A 248 -9.61 -17.15 7.81
CA CYS A 248 -10.29 -17.34 9.09
C CYS A 248 -9.28 -17.49 10.24
N LEU A 249 -8.24 -18.32 10.06
CA LEU A 249 -7.20 -18.51 11.07
C LEU A 249 -6.46 -17.20 11.38
N ILE A 250 -6.10 -16.44 10.34
CA ILE A 250 -5.50 -15.11 10.50
C ILE A 250 -6.45 -14.16 11.22
N GLY A 251 -7.75 -14.18 10.92
CA GLY A 251 -8.76 -13.36 11.59
C GLY A 251 -8.87 -13.67 13.09
N ILE A 252 -8.77 -14.95 13.48
CA ILE A 252 -8.74 -15.37 14.88
C ILE A 252 -7.45 -14.89 15.56
N ILE A 253 -6.29 -15.09 14.92
CA ILE A 253 -4.98 -14.62 15.43
C ILE A 253 -4.95 -13.10 15.58
N THR A 254 -5.59 -12.37 14.67
CA THR A 254 -5.70 -10.91 14.68
C THR A 254 -6.27 -10.42 16.00
N TYR A 255 -7.22 -11.15 16.61
CA TYR A 255 -7.77 -10.76 17.92
C TYR A 255 -6.71 -10.63 19.01
N TRP A 256 -5.70 -11.50 19.05
CA TRP A 256 -4.64 -11.42 20.05
C TRP A 256 -3.48 -10.51 19.62
N TRP A 257 -3.25 -10.38 18.31
CA TRP A 257 -2.09 -9.66 17.79
C TRP A 257 -2.33 -8.16 17.57
N ILE A 258 -3.55 -7.74 17.25
CA ILE A 258 -3.82 -6.33 16.93
C ILE A 258 -3.77 -5.43 18.16
N VAL A 259 -3.35 -4.18 17.94
CA VAL A 259 -3.20 -3.15 18.95
C VAL A 259 -4.45 -2.27 18.98
N ASP A 260 -4.93 -1.95 20.17
CA ASP A 260 -6.05 -1.02 20.37
C ASP A 260 -5.61 0.45 20.18
N PHE A 261 -6.50 1.41 20.41
CA PHE A 261 -6.14 2.83 20.44
C PHE A 261 -5.06 3.12 21.49
N PRO A 262 -4.24 4.17 21.31
CA PRO A 262 -3.17 4.52 22.24
C PRO A 262 -3.65 4.62 23.69
N GLU A 263 -4.83 5.20 23.93
CA GLU A 263 -5.45 5.36 25.24
C GLU A 263 -5.78 4.01 25.94
N ASN A 264 -6.19 3.01 25.15
CA ASN A 264 -6.55 1.67 25.64
C ASN A 264 -5.44 0.63 25.43
N SER A 265 -4.24 1.06 25.04
CA SER A 265 -3.18 0.16 24.61
C SER A 265 -2.67 -0.76 25.73
N HIS A 266 -2.84 -0.35 26.98
CA HIS A 266 -2.53 -1.13 28.18
C HIS A 266 -3.43 -2.38 28.36
N HIS A 267 -4.61 -2.42 27.72
CA HIS A 267 -5.47 -3.61 27.67
C HIS A 267 -5.06 -4.60 26.57
N SER A 268 -4.10 -4.24 25.71
CA SER A 268 -3.57 -5.12 24.67
C SER A 268 -2.59 -6.13 25.29
N PHE A 269 -2.73 -7.40 24.92
CA PHE A 269 -1.99 -8.49 25.55
C PHE A 269 -0.47 -8.31 25.38
N LYS A 270 0.27 -8.14 26.49
CA LYS A 270 1.74 -7.98 26.51
C LYS A 270 2.26 -6.92 25.53
N PHE A 271 1.70 -5.72 25.52
CA PHE A 271 2.11 -4.66 24.58
C PHE A 271 2.90 -3.51 25.22
N LEU A 272 2.20 -2.62 25.93
CA LEU A 272 2.80 -1.45 26.59
C LEU A 272 2.34 -1.38 28.05
N SER A 273 3.22 -0.94 28.93
CA SER A 273 2.85 -0.54 30.29
C SER A 273 1.94 0.70 30.27
N LYS A 274 1.23 0.98 31.36
CA LYS A 274 0.42 2.21 31.50
C LYS A 274 1.24 3.48 31.26
N ASP A 275 2.47 3.51 31.76
CA ASP A 275 3.36 4.67 31.61
C ASP A 275 3.86 4.83 30.16
N GLU A 276 4.22 3.72 29.49
CA GLU A 276 4.59 3.74 28.07
C GLU A 276 3.41 4.18 27.18
N SER A 277 2.19 3.77 27.53
CA SER A 277 0.95 4.16 26.86
C SER A 277 0.66 5.65 27.00
N ALA A 278 0.87 6.21 28.20
CA ALA A 278 0.68 7.64 28.45
C ALA A 278 1.68 8.50 27.67
N ILE A 279 2.94 8.06 27.58
CA ILE A 279 3.99 8.72 26.78
C ILE A 279 3.66 8.66 25.28
N ALA A 280 3.14 7.53 24.79
CA ALA A 280 2.72 7.41 23.40
C ALA A 280 1.53 8.34 23.07
N ALA A 281 0.55 8.44 23.96
CA ALA A 281 -0.59 9.33 23.79
C ALA A 281 -0.17 10.82 23.84
N SER A 282 0.66 11.21 24.82
CA SER A 282 1.12 12.59 24.98
C SER A 282 1.90 13.09 23.77
N ARG A 283 2.71 12.22 23.15
CA ARG A 283 3.42 12.53 21.90
C ARG A 283 2.47 12.91 20.76
N ILE A 284 1.40 12.15 20.58
CA ILE A 284 0.40 12.40 19.52
C ILE A 284 -0.43 13.64 19.84
N HIS A 285 -0.73 13.87 21.12
CA HIS A 285 -1.36 15.11 21.54
C HIS A 285 -0.47 16.33 21.30
N ARG A 286 0.85 16.23 21.53
CA ARG A 286 1.81 17.30 21.23
C ARG A 286 1.88 17.64 19.73
N ASP A 287 1.89 16.63 18.86
CA ASP A 287 1.83 16.82 17.38
C ASP A 287 0.49 17.40 16.90
N ARG A 288 -0.58 17.20 17.68
CA ARG A 288 -1.93 17.67 17.36
C ARG A 288 -2.34 18.95 18.11
N ALA A 289 -1.56 19.41 19.09
CA ALA A 289 -1.88 20.54 19.95
C ALA A 289 -2.02 21.85 19.16
N ASP A 290 -1.37 21.93 18.00
CA ASP A 290 -1.47 23.05 17.05
C ASP A 290 -2.85 23.18 16.39
N VAL A 291 -3.75 22.19 16.59
CA VAL A 291 -5.10 22.16 16.02
C VAL A 291 -6.13 22.01 17.13
N GLN A 292 -6.67 23.14 17.63
CA GLN A 292 -7.93 23.09 18.38
C GLN A 292 -8.98 22.42 17.50
N ALA A 293 -9.58 21.33 17.98
CA ALA A 293 -10.66 20.66 17.30
C ALA A 293 -11.88 21.58 17.28
N ASP A 294 -11.96 22.39 16.23
CA ASP A 294 -13.11 23.22 15.95
C ASP A 294 -14.38 22.35 15.95
N PRO A 295 -15.49 22.78 16.57
CA PRO A 295 -16.73 22.00 16.59
C PRO A 295 -17.14 21.64 15.15
N PHE A 296 -17.52 20.37 14.97
CA PHE A 296 -17.85 19.82 13.65
C PHE A 296 -18.96 20.63 12.99
N ALA A 297 -18.58 21.46 12.01
CA ALA A 297 -19.50 22.27 11.24
C ALA A 297 -19.41 21.83 9.78
N ILE A 298 -20.51 21.29 9.26
CA ILE A 298 -20.64 20.87 7.85
C ILE A 298 -20.26 22.02 6.90
N LYS A 299 -20.57 23.26 7.29
CA LYS A 299 -20.20 24.47 6.55
C LYS A 299 -18.69 24.66 6.43
N LYS A 300 -17.90 24.33 7.47
CA LYS A 300 -16.42 24.37 7.42
C LYS A 300 -15.85 23.27 6.51
N VAL A 301 -16.48 22.08 6.49
CA VAL A 301 -16.10 20.99 5.58
C VAL A 301 -16.41 21.34 4.12
N LEU A 302 -17.57 21.96 3.84
CA LEU A 302 -17.96 22.36 2.48
C LEU A 302 -17.05 23.43 1.87
N VAL A 303 -16.44 24.31 2.68
CA VAL A 303 -15.47 25.30 2.19
C VAL A 303 -14.26 24.60 1.56
N HIS A 304 -13.80 23.49 2.13
CA HIS A 304 -12.72 22.69 1.54
C HIS A 304 -13.18 21.98 0.26
N ALA A 305 -14.46 21.60 0.15
CA ALA A 305 -15.02 21.01 -1.07
C ALA A 305 -15.06 21.99 -2.26
N GLN A 306 -14.84 23.29 -2.06
CA GLN A 306 -14.72 24.28 -3.14
C GLN A 306 -13.29 24.37 -3.70
N ASP A 307 -12.33 23.65 -3.14
CA ASP A 307 -10.95 23.68 -3.62
C ASP A 307 -10.77 22.82 -4.89
N PRO A 308 -10.48 23.42 -6.07
CA PRO A 308 -10.32 22.69 -7.33
C PRO A 308 -9.16 21.67 -7.29
N LYS A 309 -8.17 21.87 -6.39
CA LYS A 309 -7.04 20.93 -6.23
C LYS A 309 -7.51 19.55 -5.80
N ILE A 310 -8.58 19.46 -5.00
CA ILE A 310 -9.11 18.19 -4.50
C ILE A 310 -9.72 17.37 -5.65
N TYR A 311 -10.49 18.00 -6.53
CA TYR A 311 -11.06 17.33 -7.71
C TYR A 311 -10.00 16.81 -8.66
N GLY A 312 -8.92 17.58 -8.85
CA GLY A 312 -7.76 17.15 -9.61
C GLY A 312 -7.10 15.90 -9.04
N LEU A 313 -6.84 15.88 -7.73
CA LEU A 313 -6.29 14.72 -7.04
C LEU A 313 -7.25 13.51 -7.11
N CYS A 314 -8.55 13.75 -6.92
CA CYS A 314 -9.59 12.73 -7.04
C CYS A 314 -9.63 12.11 -8.44
N CYS A 315 -9.52 12.93 -9.50
CA CYS A 315 -9.45 12.46 -10.87
C CYS A 315 -8.21 11.57 -11.12
N LEU A 316 -7.04 11.97 -10.62
CA LEU A 316 -5.82 11.14 -10.67
C LEU A 316 -6.02 9.80 -9.94
N PHE A 317 -6.75 9.77 -8.82
CA PHE A 317 -7.11 8.54 -8.12
C PHE A 317 -8.06 7.65 -8.91
N PHE A 318 -9.10 8.24 -9.49
CA PHE A 318 -10.06 7.54 -10.34
C PHE A 318 -9.38 6.88 -11.56
N LEU A 319 -8.65 7.66 -12.35
CA LEU A 319 -8.01 7.19 -13.60
C LEU A 319 -7.02 6.04 -13.37
N GLN A 320 -6.26 6.09 -12.28
CA GLN A 320 -5.39 4.97 -11.91
C GLN A 320 -6.18 3.73 -11.52
N ASN A 321 -7.18 3.87 -10.64
CA ASN A 321 -7.90 2.71 -10.11
C ASN A 321 -8.65 1.97 -11.21
N ILE A 322 -9.16 2.67 -12.22
CA ILE A 322 -9.73 2.05 -13.43
C ILE A 322 -8.78 0.98 -13.99
N VAL A 323 -7.53 1.37 -14.21
CA VAL A 323 -6.53 0.53 -14.87
C VAL A 323 -5.98 -0.53 -13.92
N SER A 324 -5.70 -0.16 -12.68
CA SER A 324 -5.22 -1.09 -11.64
C SER A 324 -6.23 -2.20 -11.35
N THR A 325 -7.52 -1.86 -11.17
CA THR A 325 -8.57 -2.84 -10.95
C THR A 325 -8.71 -3.78 -12.16
N ALA A 326 -8.76 -3.23 -13.37
CA ALA A 326 -8.87 -4.05 -14.58
C ALA A 326 -7.71 -5.05 -14.72
N LEU A 327 -6.47 -4.63 -14.49
CA LEU A 327 -5.34 -5.55 -14.53
C LEU A 327 -5.41 -6.61 -13.43
N SER A 328 -5.79 -6.21 -12.21
CA SER A 328 -5.86 -7.14 -11.07
C SER A 328 -6.79 -8.32 -11.33
N TYR A 329 -7.97 -8.05 -11.91
CA TYR A 329 -8.99 -9.07 -12.15
C TYR A 329 -8.81 -9.83 -13.47
N PHE A 330 -8.22 -9.22 -14.50
CA PHE A 330 -8.20 -9.79 -15.85
C PHE A 330 -6.80 -10.21 -16.35
N LEU A 331 -5.72 -9.96 -15.60
CA LEU A 331 -4.36 -10.30 -16.06
C LEU A 331 -4.18 -11.79 -16.42
N PRO A 332 -4.61 -12.78 -15.60
CA PRO A 332 -4.57 -14.18 -15.98
C PRO A 332 -5.38 -14.47 -17.25
N THR A 333 -6.58 -13.87 -17.39
CA THR A 333 -7.41 -14.00 -18.60
C THR A 333 -6.71 -13.46 -19.84
N ILE A 334 -5.99 -12.34 -19.72
CA ILE A 334 -5.17 -11.77 -20.80
C ILE A 334 -4.00 -12.71 -21.15
N LEU A 335 -3.38 -13.37 -20.17
CA LEU A 335 -2.32 -14.36 -20.40
C LEU A 335 -2.86 -15.62 -21.10
N GLN A 336 -3.98 -16.16 -20.63
CA GLN A 336 -4.56 -17.38 -21.19
C GLN A 336 -5.17 -17.13 -22.58
N SER A 337 -6.21 -16.30 -22.65
CA SER A 337 -6.95 -16.06 -23.90
C SER A 337 -6.18 -15.17 -24.88
N GLY A 338 -5.42 -14.20 -24.35
CA GLY A 338 -4.66 -13.26 -25.17
C GLY A 338 -3.38 -13.85 -25.73
N MET A 339 -2.60 -14.58 -24.91
CA MET A 339 -1.25 -15.06 -25.27
C MET A 339 -1.17 -16.57 -25.52
N GLY A 340 -2.25 -17.32 -25.29
CA GLY A 340 -2.31 -18.76 -25.58
C GLY A 340 -1.66 -19.65 -24.51
N PHE A 341 -1.44 -19.14 -23.30
CA PHE A 341 -0.92 -19.94 -22.19
C PHE A 341 -2.00 -20.88 -21.62
N SER A 342 -1.58 -22.04 -21.10
CA SER A 342 -2.49 -22.93 -20.36
C SER A 342 -3.02 -22.26 -19.08
N SER A 343 -4.13 -22.73 -18.51
CA SER A 343 -4.70 -22.19 -17.26
C SER A 343 -3.66 -22.15 -16.13
N ASN A 344 -2.94 -23.25 -15.91
CA ASN A 344 -1.91 -23.35 -14.89
C ASN A 344 -0.75 -22.38 -15.18
N THR A 345 -0.28 -22.33 -16.43
CA THR A 345 0.79 -21.41 -16.81
C THR A 345 0.35 -19.96 -16.64
N ALA A 346 -0.88 -19.59 -16.99
CA ALA A 346 -1.40 -18.23 -16.85
C ALA A 346 -1.49 -17.77 -15.39
N ILE A 347 -1.92 -18.64 -14.46
CA ILE A 347 -1.94 -18.36 -13.02
C ILE A 347 -0.52 -18.18 -12.47
N LEU A 348 0.41 -19.04 -12.88
CA LEU A 348 1.79 -18.93 -12.42
C LEU A 348 2.45 -17.66 -12.97
N LEU A 349 2.22 -17.37 -14.24
CA LEU A 349 2.84 -16.27 -14.98
C LEU A 349 2.23 -14.90 -14.64
N SER A 350 1.12 -14.85 -13.89
CA SER A 350 0.60 -13.60 -13.32
C SER A 350 1.36 -13.15 -12.06
N ALA A 351 2.08 -14.02 -11.36
CA ALA A 351 2.81 -13.67 -10.14
C ALA A 351 4.06 -12.79 -10.38
N PRO A 352 4.95 -13.09 -11.36
CA PRO A 352 6.19 -12.34 -11.56
C PRO A 352 6.02 -10.84 -11.85
N PRO A 353 5.04 -10.38 -12.65
CA PRO A 353 4.79 -8.95 -12.84
C PRO A 353 4.49 -8.21 -11.53
N TYR A 354 3.83 -8.85 -10.56
CA TYR A 354 3.54 -8.25 -9.25
C TYR A 354 4.78 -8.20 -8.35
N TYR A 355 5.64 -9.24 -8.35
CA TYR A 355 6.92 -9.19 -7.65
C TYR A 355 7.84 -8.10 -8.21
N TYR A 356 7.94 -8.02 -9.54
CA TYR A 356 8.70 -6.96 -10.19
C TYR A 356 8.21 -5.59 -9.77
N ALA A 357 6.90 -5.42 -9.58
CA ALA A 357 6.29 -4.13 -9.32
C ALA A 357 6.75 -3.47 -8.00
N VAL A 358 7.25 -4.24 -7.04
CA VAL A 358 7.81 -3.73 -5.78
C VAL A 358 9.08 -2.89 -6.02
N LEU A 359 9.94 -3.28 -6.96
CA LEU A 359 11.20 -2.59 -7.23
C LEU A 359 11.00 -1.15 -7.76
N PRO A 360 10.28 -0.90 -8.87
CA PRO A 360 10.02 0.46 -9.34
C PRO A 360 9.18 1.27 -8.36
N ALA A 361 8.31 0.64 -7.56
CA ALA A 361 7.57 1.31 -6.48
C ALA A 361 8.52 1.87 -5.40
N LEU A 362 9.46 1.06 -4.92
CA LEU A 362 10.45 1.49 -3.94
C LEU A 362 11.39 2.55 -4.52
N LEU A 363 11.89 2.35 -5.74
CA LEU A 363 12.76 3.32 -6.41
C LEU A 363 12.04 4.67 -6.59
N SER A 364 10.86 4.69 -7.19
CA SER A 364 10.08 5.93 -7.40
C SER A 364 9.76 6.64 -6.08
N SER A 365 9.52 5.88 -5.00
CA SER A 365 9.34 6.44 -3.66
C SER A 365 10.64 7.07 -3.12
N LEU A 366 11.77 6.36 -3.19
CA LEU A 366 13.07 6.86 -2.71
C LEU A 366 13.52 8.11 -3.47
N PHE A 367 13.40 8.09 -4.80
CA PHE A 367 13.70 9.25 -5.64
C PHE A 367 12.76 10.42 -5.35
N GLY A 368 11.47 10.15 -5.13
CA GLY A 368 10.46 11.17 -4.80
C GLY A 368 10.71 11.86 -3.47
N ASP A 369 11.15 11.12 -2.45
CA ASP A 369 11.53 11.72 -1.16
C ASP A 369 12.85 12.47 -1.23
N LYS A 370 13.88 11.88 -1.85
CA LYS A 370 15.22 12.47 -1.88
C LYS A 370 15.24 13.82 -2.61
N TYR A 371 14.57 13.89 -3.75
CA TYR A 371 14.58 15.09 -4.59
C TYR A 371 13.37 16.01 -4.35
N ARG A 372 12.40 15.60 -3.53
CA ARG A 372 11.14 16.33 -3.28
C ARG A 372 10.46 16.78 -4.59
N ILE A 373 10.50 15.92 -5.61
CA ILE A 373 9.82 16.10 -6.90
C ILE A 373 8.80 14.97 -7.07
N ARG A 374 7.56 15.32 -7.36
CA ARG A 374 6.43 14.38 -7.47
C ARG A 374 5.89 14.34 -8.89
N GLY A 375 5.71 15.49 -9.53
CA GLY A 375 5.16 15.59 -10.89
C GLY A 375 5.93 14.75 -11.92
N PRO A 376 7.25 14.93 -12.07
CA PRO A 376 8.05 14.19 -13.06
C PRO A 376 8.01 12.67 -12.86
N ILE A 377 7.98 12.20 -11.61
CA ILE A 377 7.92 10.77 -11.28
C ILE A 377 6.57 10.18 -11.68
N ILE A 378 5.47 10.90 -11.44
CA ILE A 378 4.13 10.46 -11.86
C ILE A 378 4.07 10.41 -13.39
N THR A 379 4.57 11.43 -14.09
CA THR A 379 4.61 11.47 -15.55
C THR A 379 5.44 10.33 -16.14
N PHE A 380 6.61 10.04 -15.57
CA PHE A 380 7.44 8.90 -15.99
C PHE A 380 6.68 7.57 -15.85
N ASN A 381 6.04 7.33 -14.71
CA ASN A 381 5.22 6.14 -14.50
C ASN A 381 4.05 6.07 -15.51
N CYS A 382 3.37 7.19 -15.79
CA CYS A 382 2.30 7.21 -16.78
C CYS A 382 2.81 6.85 -18.18
N ILE A 383 3.99 7.33 -18.58
CA ILE A 383 4.63 6.98 -19.86
C ILE A 383 4.93 5.48 -19.89
N CYS A 384 5.51 4.91 -18.83
CA CYS A 384 5.73 3.47 -18.74
C CYS A 384 4.44 2.67 -18.88
N VAL A 385 3.34 3.08 -18.24
CA VAL A 385 2.03 2.43 -18.40
C VAL A 385 1.54 2.51 -19.85
N ILE A 386 1.63 3.67 -20.49
CA ILE A 386 1.20 3.86 -21.89
C ILE A 386 1.99 2.92 -22.81
N VAL A 387 3.33 2.92 -22.69
CA VAL A 387 4.20 2.03 -23.47
C VAL A 387 3.84 0.56 -23.20
N GLY A 388 3.58 0.21 -21.95
CA GLY A 388 3.25 -1.16 -21.55
C GLY A 388 1.93 -1.65 -22.15
N PHE A 389 0.89 -0.80 -22.17
CA PHE A 389 -0.37 -1.12 -22.85
C PHE A 389 -0.23 -1.16 -24.37
N CYS A 390 0.62 -0.32 -24.97
CA CYS A 390 0.94 -0.42 -26.39
C CYS A 390 1.59 -1.77 -26.73
N MET A 391 2.54 -2.22 -25.91
CA MET A 391 3.20 -3.53 -26.04
C MET A 391 2.21 -4.68 -25.85
N LEU A 392 1.31 -4.58 -24.87
CA LEU A 392 0.33 -5.62 -24.53
C LEU A 392 -0.78 -5.76 -25.57
N GLY A 393 -1.25 -4.65 -26.14
CA GLY A 393 -2.42 -4.58 -27.01
C GLY A 393 -2.14 -4.68 -28.52
N PHE A 394 -1.03 -4.13 -29.02
CA PHE A 394 -0.79 -4.01 -30.47
C PHE A 394 0.23 -5.02 -31.03
N VAL A 395 1.13 -5.54 -30.19
CA VAL A 395 2.20 -6.43 -30.65
C VAL A 395 1.70 -7.88 -30.68
N ARG A 396 2.11 -8.66 -31.70
CA ARG A 396 1.74 -10.08 -31.81
C ARG A 396 2.65 -11.01 -31.00
N GLN A 397 3.93 -10.65 -30.84
CA GLN A 397 4.91 -11.47 -30.16
C GLN A 397 4.62 -11.58 -28.65
N VAL A 398 4.44 -12.82 -28.16
CA VAL A 398 4.08 -13.11 -26.76
C VAL A 398 5.09 -12.53 -25.76
N ALA A 399 6.39 -12.64 -26.05
CA ALA A 399 7.44 -12.10 -25.18
C ALA A 399 7.29 -10.58 -24.97
N VAL A 400 7.00 -9.83 -26.04
CA VAL A 400 6.83 -8.37 -25.96
C VAL A 400 5.57 -8.00 -25.17
N ARG A 401 4.47 -8.72 -25.37
CA ARG A 401 3.24 -8.51 -24.61
C ARG A 401 3.42 -8.80 -23.12
N TYR A 402 4.21 -9.83 -22.81
CA TYR A 402 4.54 -10.20 -21.42
C TYR A 402 5.43 -9.15 -20.75
N VAL A 403 6.45 -8.62 -21.45
CA VAL A 403 7.23 -7.46 -20.97
C VAL A 403 6.32 -6.23 -20.77
N GLY A 404 5.33 -6.04 -21.65
CA GLY A 404 4.30 -5.03 -21.47
C GLY A 404 3.56 -5.18 -20.13
N ALA A 405 3.20 -6.40 -19.73
CA ALA A 405 2.56 -6.65 -18.44
C ALA A 405 3.45 -6.23 -17.25
N TYR A 406 4.76 -6.48 -17.29
CA TYR A 406 5.70 -6.01 -16.26
C TYR A 406 5.77 -4.49 -16.17
N LEU A 407 5.82 -3.84 -17.33
CA LEU A 407 5.95 -2.38 -17.41
C LEU A 407 4.68 -1.71 -16.86
N VAL A 408 3.51 -2.26 -17.20
CA VAL A 408 2.23 -1.77 -16.67
C VAL A 408 2.14 -2.02 -15.17
N THR A 409 2.36 -3.23 -14.65
CA THR A 409 2.24 -3.48 -13.20
C THR A 409 3.26 -2.69 -12.39
N GLY A 410 4.49 -2.56 -12.88
CA GLY A 410 5.57 -1.83 -12.21
C GLY A 410 5.34 -0.34 -12.08
N ALA A 411 4.61 0.27 -13.02
CA ALA A 411 4.38 1.71 -13.02
C ALA A 411 3.05 2.12 -12.35
N GLN A 412 2.31 1.18 -11.74
CA GLN A 412 0.99 1.44 -11.16
C GLN A 412 1.00 1.89 -9.69
N TRP A 413 2.16 2.28 -9.13
CA TRP A 413 2.30 2.48 -7.69
C TRP A 413 2.16 3.91 -7.20
N LYS A 414 1.45 4.08 -6.08
CA LYS A 414 1.09 5.37 -5.49
C LYS A 414 1.50 5.49 -4.03
N ARG A 415 1.76 6.73 -3.62
CA ARG A 415 1.69 7.15 -2.21
C ARG A 415 0.23 7.42 -1.84
N VAL A 416 -0.21 6.85 -0.73
CA VAL A 416 -1.56 7.04 -0.19
C VAL A 416 -1.68 8.49 0.29
N PHE A 417 -2.56 9.27 -0.33
CA PHE A 417 -3.03 10.55 0.21
C PHE A 417 -4.45 10.32 0.73
N THR A 418 -4.60 10.25 2.05
CA THR A 418 -5.86 9.97 2.73
C THR A 418 -6.70 11.24 2.83
N ALA A 419 -7.53 11.48 1.81
CA ALA A 419 -8.70 12.35 1.92
C ALA A 419 -9.95 11.53 1.59
N ALA A 420 -11.04 11.72 2.33
CA ALA A 420 -12.29 10.96 2.15
C ALA A 420 -12.82 11.03 0.71
N MET A 421 -12.66 12.18 0.04
CA MET A 421 -13.05 12.36 -1.36
C MET A 421 -12.19 11.52 -2.32
N CYS A 422 -10.88 11.42 -2.09
CA CYS A 422 -9.99 10.56 -2.87
C CYS A 422 -10.38 9.09 -2.76
N THR A 423 -10.89 8.66 -1.60
CA THR A 423 -11.38 7.30 -1.37
C THR A 423 -12.66 7.01 -2.16
N ALA A 424 -13.60 7.96 -2.23
CA ALA A 424 -14.82 7.79 -3.04
C ALA A 424 -14.49 7.66 -4.54
N PHE A 425 -13.57 8.48 -5.04
CA PHE A 425 -13.12 8.40 -6.43
C PHE A 425 -12.26 7.17 -6.72
N ASN A 426 -11.56 6.63 -5.72
CA ASN A 426 -10.92 5.33 -5.81
C ASN A 426 -11.96 4.22 -6.08
N GLY A 427 -13.04 4.20 -5.29
CA GLY A 427 -14.16 3.28 -5.49
C GLY A 427 -14.84 3.43 -6.84
N ALA A 428 -15.12 4.66 -7.28
CA ALA A 428 -15.66 4.93 -8.61
C ALA A 428 -14.74 4.42 -9.73
N GLY A 429 -13.42 4.51 -9.54
CA GLY A 429 -12.44 3.97 -10.47
C GLY A 429 -12.52 2.44 -10.56
N GLY A 430 -12.69 1.76 -9.43
CA GLY A 430 -12.91 0.31 -9.40
C GLY A 430 -14.20 -0.12 -10.12
N ILE A 431 -15.29 0.66 -9.94
CA ILE A 431 -16.55 0.45 -10.67
C ILE A 431 -16.31 0.53 -12.18
N ALA A 432 -15.69 1.60 -12.66
CA ALA A 432 -15.40 1.75 -14.09
C ALA A 432 -14.44 0.64 -14.59
N GLY A 433 -13.39 0.33 -13.82
CA GLY A 433 -12.40 -0.71 -14.12
C GLY A 433 -13.00 -2.11 -14.30
N SER A 434 -14.08 -2.44 -13.59
CA SER A 434 -14.77 -3.73 -13.73
C SER A 434 -15.43 -3.95 -15.11
N TYR A 435 -15.70 -2.88 -15.88
CA TYR A 435 -16.38 -2.94 -17.18
C TYR A 435 -15.50 -2.60 -18.38
N ILE A 436 -14.24 -2.17 -18.19
CA ILE A 436 -13.39 -1.78 -19.34
C ILE A 436 -12.93 -3.00 -20.14
N VAL A 437 -12.76 -4.16 -19.48
CA VAL A 437 -12.43 -5.44 -20.14
C VAL A 437 -13.73 -6.12 -20.52
N ARG A 438 -14.03 -6.16 -21.82
CA ARG A 438 -15.27 -6.70 -22.36
C ARG A 438 -15.04 -8.07 -22.98
N SER A 439 -15.84 -9.05 -22.60
CA SER A 439 -15.75 -10.42 -23.13
C SER A 439 -15.93 -10.47 -24.66
N ASN A 440 -16.77 -9.60 -25.22
CA ASN A 440 -17.03 -9.52 -26.67
C ASN A 440 -15.82 -9.05 -27.50
N GLU A 441 -14.81 -8.46 -26.85
CA GLU A 441 -13.60 -7.96 -27.51
C GLU A 441 -12.41 -8.92 -27.31
N ALA A 442 -12.63 -10.09 -26.71
CA ALA A 442 -11.62 -11.12 -26.60
C ALA A 442 -11.15 -11.54 -28.01
N PRO A 443 -9.84 -11.82 -28.21
CA PRO A 443 -8.76 -11.82 -27.22
C PRO A 443 -7.97 -10.51 -27.13
N LYS A 444 -8.35 -9.46 -27.88
CA LYS A 444 -7.54 -8.23 -28.03
C LYS A 444 -7.90 -7.13 -27.03
N TYR A 445 -9.13 -7.10 -26.54
CA TYR A 445 -9.62 -6.15 -25.52
C TYR A 445 -9.27 -4.69 -25.84
N HIS A 446 -9.57 -4.24 -27.07
CA HIS A 446 -9.19 -2.91 -27.56
C HIS A 446 -9.71 -1.76 -26.69
N THR A 447 -10.94 -1.87 -26.16
CA THR A 447 -11.49 -0.85 -25.26
C THR A 447 -10.65 -0.70 -24.00
N ALA A 448 -10.23 -1.81 -23.36
CA ALA A 448 -9.40 -1.76 -22.17
C ALA A 448 -8.05 -1.09 -22.44
N VAL A 449 -7.43 -1.39 -23.59
CA VAL A 449 -6.14 -0.80 -24.00
C VAL A 449 -6.28 0.71 -24.24
N TRP A 450 -7.24 1.14 -25.04
CA TRP A 450 -7.44 2.56 -25.37
C TRP A 450 -7.88 3.38 -24.16
N VAL A 451 -8.79 2.86 -23.33
CA VAL A 451 -9.20 3.53 -22.08
C VAL A 451 -8.02 3.67 -21.14
N SER A 452 -7.16 2.65 -21.03
CA SER A 452 -5.98 2.71 -20.16
C SER A 452 -4.94 3.74 -20.66
N ILE A 453 -4.67 3.77 -21.96
CA ILE A 453 -3.79 4.77 -22.59
C ILE A 453 -4.36 6.17 -22.40
N GLY A 454 -5.62 6.38 -22.76
CA GLY A 454 -6.30 7.69 -22.64
C GLY A 454 -6.35 8.19 -21.20
N SER A 455 -6.59 7.30 -20.23
CA SER A 455 -6.57 7.63 -18.81
C SER A 455 -5.21 8.15 -18.35
N HIS A 456 -4.12 7.51 -18.78
CA HIS A 456 -2.76 7.92 -18.40
C HIS A 456 -2.30 9.17 -19.17
N MET A 457 -2.74 9.37 -20.41
CA MET A 457 -2.53 10.64 -21.13
C MET A 457 -3.23 11.80 -20.43
N LEU A 458 -4.47 11.60 -19.97
CA LEU A 458 -5.21 12.58 -19.19
C LEU A 458 -4.53 12.85 -17.84
N MET A 459 -4.01 11.82 -17.17
CA MET A 459 -3.22 12.00 -15.94
C MET A 459 -1.97 12.87 -16.18
N ILE A 460 -1.24 12.66 -17.27
CA ILE A 460 -0.09 13.52 -17.64
C ILE A 460 -0.54 14.97 -17.84
N GLY A 461 -1.65 15.19 -18.55
CA GLY A 461 -2.21 16.53 -18.73
C GLY A 461 -2.56 17.22 -17.41
N ILE A 462 -3.26 16.50 -16.52
CA ILE A 462 -3.63 17.01 -15.18
C ILE A 462 -2.38 17.32 -14.35
N VAL A 463 -1.39 16.42 -14.32
CA VAL A 463 -0.12 16.64 -13.60
C VAL A 463 0.62 17.84 -14.18
N ALA A 464 0.69 18.00 -15.50
CA ALA A 464 1.33 19.15 -16.12
C ALA A 464 0.66 20.47 -15.72
N VAL A 465 -0.68 20.52 -15.75
CA VAL A 465 -1.44 21.71 -15.32
C VAL A 465 -1.18 22.03 -13.85
N PHE A 466 -1.21 21.02 -12.96
CA PHE A 466 -0.91 21.24 -11.54
C PHE A 466 0.54 21.64 -11.28
N SER A 467 1.52 21.01 -11.93
CA SER A 467 2.93 21.38 -11.78
C SER A 467 3.19 22.81 -12.28
N VAL A 468 2.57 23.23 -13.38
CA VAL A 468 2.64 24.64 -13.84
C VAL A 468 2.00 25.57 -12.81
N TYR A 469 0.79 25.24 -12.33
CA TYR A 469 0.10 26.03 -11.31
C TYR A 469 0.92 26.15 -10.02
N PHE A 470 1.51 25.06 -9.52
CA PHE A 470 2.35 25.06 -8.32
C PHE A 470 3.65 25.84 -8.51
N VAL A 471 4.29 25.75 -9.68
CA VAL A 471 5.46 26.57 -10.00
C VAL A 471 5.09 28.06 -10.02
N LEU A 472 3.98 28.43 -10.64
CA LEU A 472 3.49 29.82 -10.68
C LEU A 472 3.13 30.33 -9.28
N ALA A 473 2.43 29.52 -8.48
CA ALA A 473 2.07 29.85 -7.10
C ALA A 473 3.32 30.02 -6.20
N ASN A 474 4.27 29.10 -6.29
CA ASN A 474 5.55 29.19 -5.56
C ASN A 474 6.36 30.42 -5.99
N ARG A 475 6.34 30.78 -7.29
CA ARG A 475 6.99 32.01 -7.79
C ARG A 475 6.29 33.28 -7.29
N ALA A 476 4.96 33.30 -7.23
CA ALA A 476 4.19 34.45 -6.72
C ALA A 476 4.44 34.68 -5.23
N GLN A 477 4.50 33.61 -4.43
CA GLN A 477 4.88 33.69 -3.02
C GLN A 477 6.34 34.12 -2.83
N LYS A 478 7.28 33.61 -3.64
CA LYS A 478 8.69 34.07 -3.62
C LYS A 478 8.80 35.57 -3.92
N ARG A 479 7.85 36.14 -4.67
CA ARG A 479 7.74 37.57 -4.96
C ARG A 479 6.95 38.36 -3.90
N GLY A 480 6.47 37.72 -2.82
CA GLY A 480 5.69 38.35 -1.76
C GLY A 480 4.24 38.70 -2.11
N VAL A 481 3.72 38.22 -3.25
CA VAL A 481 2.40 38.62 -3.78
C VAL A 481 1.24 37.89 -3.10
N LYS A 482 1.48 36.67 -2.56
CA LYS A 482 0.42 35.83 -2.00
C LYS A 482 0.97 34.84 -0.96
N VAL A 483 0.31 34.72 0.19
CA VAL A 483 0.54 33.66 1.17
C VAL A 483 -0.23 32.41 0.73
N LEU A 484 0.45 31.26 0.62
CA LEU A 484 -0.16 30.00 0.20
C LEU A 484 -0.76 29.26 1.39
N GLU A 485 -1.96 28.69 1.22
CA GLU A 485 -2.67 27.88 2.24
C GLU A 485 -2.82 28.53 3.63
N ARG A 486 -2.76 29.87 3.71
CA ARG A 486 -2.81 30.66 4.95
C ARG A 486 -1.68 30.33 5.95
N THR A 487 -0.58 29.74 5.48
CA THR A 487 0.58 29.40 6.30
C THR A 487 1.82 30.11 5.76
N ASP A 488 2.51 30.86 6.62
CA ASP A 488 3.75 31.53 6.24
C ASP A 488 4.86 30.52 5.92
N GLY A 489 5.56 30.76 4.81
CA GLY A 489 6.68 29.91 4.35
C GLY A 489 6.31 28.59 3.67
N PHE A 490 5.02 28.19 3.62
CA PHE A 490 4.60 26.95 2.95
C PHE A 490 4.85 27.00 1.44
N ARG A 491 5.40 25.93 0.84
CA ARG A 491 5.60 25.82 -0.62
C ARG A 491 5.06 24.49 -1.13
N PHE A 492 4.43 24.51 -2.31
CA PHE A 492 3.97 23.29 -2.97
C PHE A 492 5.16 22.47 -3.48
N THR A 493 5.09 21.15 -3.31
CA THR A 493 6.00 20.19 -3.95
C THR A 493 5.59 20.04 -5.42
N ILE A 494 6.56 20.12 -6.34
CA ILE A 494 6.33 20.17 -7.80
C ILE A 494 6.03 18.80 -8.40
#